data_AF-A0A845UAF9-F1
#
_entry.id   AF-A0A845UAF9-F1
#
_cell.length_a   1.000
_cell.length_b   1.000
_cell.length_c   1.000
_cell.angle_alpha   90.00
_cell.angle_beta   90.00
_cell.angle_gamma   90.00
#
_symmetry.space_group_name_H-M   'P 1'
#
loop_
_entity.id
_entity.type
_entity.pdbx_description
1 polymer ?
#
loop_
_entity_poly.entity_id
_entity_poly.type
_entity_poly.pdbx_seq_one_letter_code
_entity_poly.pdbx_strand_id
1 'polypeptide(L)' 'MGAFSIWHLVIILLIVVALFGTTKLRNVGSDLGSAIKSFRSAVKEEEEKKEAIGHTIDADIPSSKEHETVNR' A
#
# COMPACT_ATOMS: atom_id res chain seq x y z
N MET A 1 19.87 -19.12 -10.40
CA MET A 1 18.49 -19.62 -10.61
C MET A 1 17.54 -18.41 -10.72
N GLY A 2 17.64 -17.61 -11.79
CA GLY A 2 16.91 -16.34 -11.97
C GLY A 2 15.80 -16.46 -13.01
N ALA A 3 14.90 -17.43 -12.83
CA ALA A 3 13.91 -17.83 -13.84
C ALA A 3 12.80 -16.79 -14.12
N PHE A 4 12.72 -15.72 -13.31
CA PHE A 4 11.68 -14.69 -13.42
C PHE A 4 12.27 -13.30 -13.67
N SER A 5 13.17 -13.20 -14.65
CA SER A 5 13.58 -11.88 -15.15
C SER A 5 12.37 -11.18 -15.78
N ILE A 6 12.16 -9.90 -15.44
CA ILE A 6 11.03 -9.07 -15.88
C ILE A 6 10.81 -9.15 -17.40
N TRP A 7 11.90 -9.29 -18.18
CA TRP A 7 11.85 -9.48 -19.63
C TRP A 7 11.08 -10.71 -20.10
N HIS A 8 11.11 -11.80 -19.33
CA HIS A 8 10.36 -13.02 -19.64
C HIS A 8 8.85 -12.83 -19.37
N LEU A 9 8.48 -12.07 -18.35
CA LEU A 9 7.07 -11.78 -18.07
C LEU A 9 6.44 -10.92 -19.17
N VAL A 10 7.19 -9.95 -19.70
CA VAL A 10 6.71 -9.08 -20.79
C VAL A 10 6.47 -9.86 -22.07
N ILE A 11 7.38 -10.76 -22.46
CA ILE A 11 7.20 -11.57 -23.68
C ILE A 11 6.03 -12.55 -23.55
N ILE A 12 5.86 -13.18 -22.38
CA ILE A 12 4.72 -14.07 -22.12
C ILE A 12 3.40 -13.29 -22.15
N LEU A 13 3.36 -12.11 -21.53
CA LEU A 13 2.20 -11.23 -21.54
C LEU A 13 1.79 -10.87 -22.98
N LEU A 14 2.76 -10.55 -23.83
CA LEU A 14 2.52 -10.21 -25.24
C LEU A 14 1.89 -11.38 -26.00
N ILE A 15 2.38 -12.60 -25.78
CA ILE A 15 1.81 -13.82 -26.39
C ILE A 15 0.38 -14.05 -25.89
N VAL A 16 0.13 -13.93 -24.59
CA VAL A 16 -1.22 -14.09 -24.02
C VAL A 16 -2.19 -13.05 -24.62
N VAL A 17 -1.77 -11.78 -24.72
CA VAL A 17 -2.58 -10.73 -25.35
C VAL A 17 -2.85 -11.05 -26.83
N ALA A 18 -1.86 -11.58 -27.56
CA ALA A 18 -2.03 -11.96 -28.97
C ALA A 18 -3.01 -13.13 -29.16
N LEU A 19 -2.99 -14.13 -28.27
CA LEU A 19 -3.88 -15.30 -28.34
C LEU A 19 -5.31 -14.97 -27.92
N PHE A 20 -5.48 -14.21 -26.85
CA PHE A 20 -6.80 -13.86 -26.31
C PHE A 20 -7.42 -12.62 -26.98
N GLY A 21 -6.60 -11.82 -27.67
CA GLY A 21 -6.96 -10.52 -28.21
C GLY A 21 -7.15 -9.46 -27.11
N THR A 22 -7.02 -8.18 -27.48
CA THR A 22 -7.16 -7.06 -26.54
C THR A 22 -8.59 -6.86 -26.05
N THR A 23 -9.60 -7.28 -26.82
CA THR A 23 -11.02 -7.07 -26.49
C THR A 23 -11.46 -7.93 -25.30
N LYS A 24 -11.11 -9.22 -25.29
CA LYS A 24 -11.46 -10.14 -24.20
C LYS A 24 -10.68 -9.81 -22.93
N LEU A 25 -9.41 -9.45 -23.08
CA LEU A 25 -8.57 -9.03 -21.96
C LEU A 25 -9.01 -7.68 -21.37
N ARG A 26 -9.52 -6.75 -22.18
CA ARG A 26 -10.06 -5.46 -21.70
C ARG A 26 -11.35 -5.64 -20.91
N ASN A 27 -12.29 -6.44 -21.42
CA ASN A 27 -13.58 -6.64 -20.73
C ASN A 27 -13.35 -7.30 -19.36
N VAL A 28 -12.61 -8.43 -19.34
CA VAL A 28 -12.30 -9.13 -18.08
C VAL A 28 -11.34 -8.33 -17.20
N GLY A 29 -10.36 -7.65 -17.79
CA GLY A 29 -9.40 -6.81 -17.07
C GLY A 29 -10.02 -5.55 -16.48
N SER A 30 -11.08 -5.00 -17.08
CA SER A 30 -11.84 -3.88 -16.52
C SER A 30 -12.59 -4.29 -15.25
N ASP A 31 -13.23 -5.46 -15.27
CA ASP A 31 -13.98 -5.98 -14.12
C ASP A 31 -13.02 -6.34 -12.96
N LEU A 32 -11.97 -7.09 -13.27
CA LEU A 32 -10.93 -7.46 -12.30
C LEU A 32 -10.14 -6.24 -11.81
N GLY A 33 -9.83 -5.31 -12.71
CA GLY A 33 -9.10 -4.08 -12.38
C GLY A 33 -9.90 -3.18 -11.45
N SER A 34 -11.22 -3.10 -11.64
CA SER A 34 -12.12 -2.35 -10.75
C SER A 34 -12.15 -2.96 -9.34
N ALA A 35 -12.24 -4.29 -9.23
CA ALA A 35 -12.20 -4.99 -7.94
C ALA A 35 -10.85 -4.78 -7.20
N ILE A 36 -9.74 -4.93 -7.92
CA ILE A 36 -8.39 -4.71 -7.36
C ILE A 36 -8.18 -3.24 -6.97
N LYS A 37 -8.71 -2.29 -7.74
CA LYS A 37 -8.64 -0.85 -7.43
C LYS A 37 -9.35 -0.53 -6.10
N SER A 38 -10.56 -1.07 -5.90
CA SER A 38 -11.29 -0.90 -4.64
C SER A 38 -10.55 -1.54 -3.47
N PHE A 39 -9.97 -2.73 -3.66
CA PHE A 39 -9.14 -3.38 -2.63
C PHE A 39 -7.91 -2.53 -2.26
N ARG A 40 -7.16 -2.05 -3.24
CA ARG A 40 -5.99 -1.18 -3.00
C ARG A 40 -6.38 0.13 -2.31
N SER A 41 -7.53 0.69 -2.67
CA SER A 41 -8.02 1.94 -2.08
C SER A 41 -8.40 1.74 -0.61
N ALA A 42 -9.14 0.67 -0.29
CA ALA A 42 -9.50 0.33 1.08
C ALA A 42 -8.25 0.10 1.97
N VAL A 43 -7.24 -0.62 1.47
CA VAL A 43 -6.00 -0.83 2.21
C VAL A 43 -5.24 0.49 2.45
N LYS A 44 -5.19 1.36 1.44
CA LYS A 44 -4.54 2.68 1.57
C LYS A 44 -5.29 3.60 2.54
N GLU A 45 -6.62 3.58 2.52
CA GLU A 45 -7.47 4.32 3.45
C GLU A 45 -7.30 3.80 4.89
N GLU A 46 -7.11 2.49 5.08
CA GLU A 46 -6.78 1.92 6.39
C GLU A 46 -5.38 2.32 6.88
N GLU A 47 -4.39 2.37 5.98
CA GLU A 47 -3.03 2.86 6.29
C GLU A 47 -3.06 4.34 6.69
N GLU A 48 -3.72 5.19 5.89
CA GLU A 48 -3.86 6.63 6.20
C GLU A 48 -4.68 6.87 7.47
N LYS A 49 -5.72 6.07 7.72
CA LYS A 49 -6.49 6.13 8.96
C LYS A 49 -5.63 5.72 10.16
N LYS A 50 -4.77 4.71 10.02
CA LYS A 50 -3.80 4.30 11.07
C LYS A 50 -2.76 5.37 11.36
N GLU A 51 -2.37 6.18 10.39
CA GLU A 51 -1.48 7.33 10.63
C GLU A 51 -2.21 8.50 11.30
N ALA A 52 -3.49 8.73 10.99
CA ALA A 52 -4.29 9.80 11.62
C ALA A 52 -4.65 9.54 13.11
N ILE A 53 -4.81 8.28 13.54
CA ILE A 53 -4.98 7.94 14.97
C ILE A 53 -3.66 7.95 15.78
N GLY A 54 -2.52 8.18 15.13
CA GLY A 54 -1.20 8.29 15.78
C GLY A 54 -0.79 9.73 16.14
N HIS A 55 -1.53 10.77 15.74
CA HIS A 55 -1.11 12.18 15.92
C HIS A 55 -1.91 12.97 16.98
N THR A 56 -2.61 12.30 17.90
CA THR A 56 -3.29 12.99 19.04
C THR A 56 -2.91 12.45 20.42
N ILE A 57 -1.73 11.84 20.58
CA ILE A 57 -1.20 11.48 21.91
C ILE A 57 0.23 12.00 22.09
N ASP A 58 0.53 13.19 21.57
CA ASP A 58 1.80 13.89 21.86
C ASP A 58 1.56 15.40 21.99
N ALA A 59 0.59 15.78 22.83
CA ALA A 59 0.51 17.15 23.34
C ALA A 59 0.07 17.11 24.81
N ASP A 60 0.99 17.49 25.68
CA ASP A 60 0.83 17.72 27.13
C ASP A 60 1.10 16.54 28.08
N ILE A 61 2.26 15.89 27.93
CA ILE A 61 2.99 15.40 29.11
C ILE A 61 4.11 16.40 29.40
N PRO A 62 3.99 17.28 30.41
CA PRO A 62 5.12 18.08 30.88
C PRO A 62 6.12 17.15 31.55
N SER A 63 7.07 16.64 30.76
CA SER A 63 8.25 15.97 31.29
C SER A 63 9.19 16.99 31.92
N SER A 64 9.67 16.65 33.11
CA SER A 64 10.87 17.17 33.78
C SER A 64 10.86 18.62 34.31
N LYS A 65 10.48 18.76 35.58
CA LYS A 65 11.33 19.44 36.59
C LYS A 65 11.63 18.39 37.66
N GLU A 66 12.74 17.67 37.51
CA GLU A 66 14.03 18.02 38.13
C GLU A 66 13.97 17.90 39.65
N HIS A 67 14.42 16.73 40.10
CA HIS A 67 14.61 16.35 41.49
C HIS A 67 15.98 16.89 41.94
N GLU A 68 16.01 18.14 42.42
CA GLU A 68 17.19 18.71 43.08
C GLU A 68 16.89 18.99 44.57
N THR A 69 17.37 18.04 45.38
CA THR A 69 17.97 18.18 46.73
C THR A 69 17.37 19.14 47.76
N VAL A 70 16.89 18.53 48.85
CA VAL A 70 17.47 18.69 50.21
C VAL A 70 18.26 19.98 50.44
N ASN A 71 17.68 20.97 51.14
CA ASN A 71 18.28 21.79 52.22
C ASN A 71 17.60 23.16 52.37
N ARG A 72 16.58 23.27 53.24
CA ARG A 72 16.43 24.40 54.17
C ARG A 72 15.41 24.10 55.27
#